data_AF-R0MHM6-F1
#
_entry.id   AF-R0MHM6-F1
#
_cell.length_a   1.000
_cell.length_b   1.000
_cell.length_c   1.000
_cell.angle_alpha   90.00
_cell.angle_beta   90.00
_cell.angle_gamma   90.00
#
_symmetry.space_group_name_H-M   'P 1'
#
loop_
_entity.id
_entity.type
_entity.pdbx_description
1 polymer ?
#
loop_
_entity_poly.entity_id
_entity_poly.type
_entity_poly.pdbx_seq_one_letter_code
_entity_poly.pdbx_strand_id
1 'polypeptide(L)'
;MLTLKLLLFIPKRSRMDFFGGKNKKNKNIKLYCNNVFVTDDFGDNIPEWMNFVVGVVASSDISMNVSRELIQGSSLMKLVKKTLPQKVLDMINKLSNDQEKYSSFYNEFGNCLKLAVMEAQDNPREKFVNTLRYSTNKNENISFKKY
;
A
#
# COMPACT_ATOMS: atom_id res chain seq x y z
N MET A 1 -11.64 20.02 9.85
CA MET A 1 -11.34 19.23 8.64
C MET A 1 -10.22 18.28 9.01
N LEU A 2 -10.44 16.97 8.92
CA LEU A 2 -9.41 15.99 9.29
C LEU A 2 -8.18 16.13 8.38
N THR A 3 -7.00 16.33 8.97
CA THR A 3 -5.74 16.52 8.26
C THR A 3 -4.84 15.31 8.42
N LEU A 4 -4.54 14.63 7.31
CA LEU A 4 -3.64 13.49 7.25
C LEU A 4 -2.35 13.86 6.52
N LYS A 5 -1.21 13.65 7.19
CA LYS A 5 0.12 13.73 6.59
C LYS A 5 0.66 12.31 6.40
N LEU A 6 1.17 12.01 5.21
CA LEU A 6 1.62 10.68 4.81
C LEU A 6 3.05 10.79 4.27
N LEU A 7 3.95 9.97 4.81
CA LEU A 7 5.29 9.78 4.28
C LEU A 7 5.49 8.29 4.02
N LEU A 8 5.44 7.89 2.75
CA LEU A 8 5.45 6.50 2.31
C LEU A 8 6.68 6.22 1.44
N PHE A 9 7.23 5.01 1.58
CA PHE A 9 8.39 4.54 0.87
C PHE A 9 8.14 3.13 0.31
N ILE A 10 8.64 2.91 -0.91
CA ILE A 10 8.71 1.59 -1.54
C ILE A 10 10.18 1.17 -1.50
N PRO A 11 10.54 0.08 -0.79
CA PRO A 11 11.91 -0.39 -0.73
C PRO A 11 12.36 -0.91 -2.11
N LYS A 12 13.67 -0.82 -2.40
CA LYS A 12 14.23 -1.32 -3.67
C LYS A 12 14.28 -2.85 -3.77
N ARG A 13 14.37 -3.53 -2.63
CA ARG A 13 14.39 -4.99 -2.53
C ARG A 13 13.28 -5.44 -1.60
N SER A 14 12.65 -6.55 -1.98
CA SER A 14 11.75 -7.26 -1.09
C SER A 14 12.50 -7.74 0.15
N ARG A 15 11.91 -7.51 1.33
CA ARG A 15 12.34 -8.23 2.54
C ARG A 15 11.67 -9.59 2.46
N MET A 16 12.48 -10.64 2.47
CA MET A 16 12.05 -12.01 2.21
C MET A 16 10.75 -12.37 2.97
N ASP A 17 9.78 -12.88 2.19
CA ASP A 17 8.53 -13.50 2.63
C ASP A 17 7.37 -12.56 3.03
N PHE A 18 6.70 -11.98 2.01
CA PHE A 18 5.40 -11.28 2.13
C PHE A 18 4.23 -12.23 2.39
N PHE A 19 4.34 -13.48 1.96
CA PHE A 19 3.30 -14.51 2.06
C PHE A 19 3.50 -15.43 3.28
N GLY A 20 4.40 -15.02 4.19
CA GLY A 20 4.82 -15.79 5.35
C GLY A 20 3.74 -15.90 6.42
N GLY A 21 2.72 -16.73 6.15
CA GLY A 21 1.69 -17.17 7.08
C GLY A 21 0.72 -16.09 7.58
N LYS A 22 -0.51 -16.51 7.90
CA LYS A 22 -1.63 -15.68 8.41
C LYS A 22 -1.32 -14.82 9.67
N ASN A 23 -0.13 -14.93 10.25
CA ASN A 23 0.26 -14.33 11.53
C ASN A 23 1.29 -13.19 11.43
N LYS A 24 1.83 -12.86 10.24
CA LYS A 24 2.71 -11.69 10.08
C LYS A 24 1.87 -10.41 9.91
N LYS A 25 1.46 -9.83 11.05
CA LYS A 25 0.87 -8.48 11.06
C LYS A 25 1.86 -7.46 10.51
N ASN A 26 1.44 -6.69 9.50
CA ASN A 26 2.26 -5.68 8.83
C ASN A 26 2.53 -4.47 9.74
N LYS A 27 3.69 -4.44 10.38
CA LYS A 27 4.16 -3.32 11.21
C LYS A 27 4.97 -2.27 10.45
N ASN A 28 4.83 -2.24 9.13
CA ASN A 28 5.65 -1.39 8.26
C ASN A 28 5.16 0.06 8.23
N ILE A 29 3.92 0.30 8.64
CA ILE A 29 3.31 1.63 8.68
C ILE A 29 3.05 1.99 10.13
N LYS A 30 3.45 3.20 10.53
CA LYS A 30 3.30 3.69 11.91
C LYS A 30 2.40 4.92 11.96
N LEU A 31 1.45 4.94 12.89
CA LEU A 31 0.58 6.08 13.17
C LEU A 31 1.17 6.93 14.28
N TYR A 32 1.29 8.22 14.02
CA TYR A 32 1.70 9.24 14.99
C TYR A 32 0.61 10.30 15.14
N CYS A 33 0.46 10.80 16.36
CA CYS A 33 -0.35 11.96 16.67
C CYS A 33 0.47 12.96 17.45
N ASN A 34 0.51 14.23 17.00
CA ASN A 34 1.32 15.28 17.65
C ASN A 34 2.75 14.82 17.95
N ASN A 35 3.39 14.14 16.99
CA ASN A 35 4.72 13.53 17.10
C ASN A 35 4.88 12.42 18.15
N VAL A 36 3.78 11.96 18.75
CA VAL A 36 3.73 10.82 19.67
C VAL A 36 3.32 9.56 18.90
N PHE A 37 4.06 8.48 19.08
CA PHE A 37 3.71 7.18 18.50
C PHE A 37 2.41 6.66 19.11
N VAL A 38 1.46 6.29 18.26
CA VAL A 38 0.15 5.76 18.66
C VAL A 38 0.13 4.26 18.50
N THR A 39 0.21 3.77 17.25
CA THR A 39 0.10 2.34 16.92
C THR A 39 0.73 2.04 15.57
N ASP A 40 1.21 0.83 15.39
CA ASP A 40 1.63 0.22 14.13
C ASP A 40 0.74 -0.97 13.74
N ASP A 41 -0.19 -1.38 14.62
CA ASP A 41 -1.19 -2.41 14.33
C ASP A 41 -2.46 -1.75 13.79
N PHE A 42 -2.70 -1.95 12.50
CA PHE A 42 -3.91 -1.52 11.80
C PHE A 42 -4.95 -2.65 11.66
N GLY A 43 -4.66 -3.87 12.15
CA GLY A 43 -5.53 -5.03 11.97
C GLY A 43 -5.90 -5.26 10.49
N ASP A 44 -7.17 -5.60 10.23
CA ASP A 44 -7.71 -5.85 8.89
C ASP A 44 -8.02 -4.57 8.09
N ASN A 45 -7.52 -3.41 8.53
CA ASN A 45 -7.77 -2.14 7.82
C ASN A 45 -6.81 -1.92 6.66
N ILE A 46 -5.64 -2.54 6.65
CA ILE A 46 -4.66 -2.44 5.57
C ILE A 46 -4.74 -3.71 4.71
N PRO A 47 -4.97 -3.58 3.38
CA PRO A 47 -4.97 -4.71 2.46
C PRO A 47 -3.66 -5.49 2.53
N GLU A 48 -3.71 -6.80 2.33
CA GLU A 48 -2.52 -7.63 2.39
C GLU A 48 -1.55 -7.17 1.30
N TRP A 49 -1.99 -6.91 0.07
CA TRP A 49 -1.09 -6.51 -1.02
C TRP A 49 -0.15 -5.31 -0.73
N MET A 50 -0.45 -4.49 0.29
CA MET A 50 0.36 -3.36 0.71
C MET A 50 1.50 -3.69 1.70
N ASN A 51 1.76 -4.97 2.09
CA ASN A 51 2.80 -5.24 3.11
C ASN A 51 4.16 -4.63 2.75
N PHE A 52 4.48 -4.48 1.46
CA PHE A 52 5.79 -3.97 1.04
C PHE A 52 6.00 -2.48 1.32
N VAL A 53 4.95 -1.70 1.57
CA VAL A 53 5.03 -0.26 1.80
C VAL A 53 5.47 0.01 3.24
N VAL A 54 6.50 0.85 3.39
CA VAL A 54 7.00 1.30 4.69
C VAL A 54 6.70 2.79 4.82
N GLY A 55 6.22 3.24 5.98
CA GLY A 55 5.92 4.65 6.13
C GLY A 55 5.39 5.11 7.47
N VAL A 56 5.11 6.40 7.52
CA VAL A 56 4.57 7.09 8.68
C VAL A 56 3.31 7.86 8.27
N VAL A 57 2.27 7.70 9.07
CA VAL A 57 1.01 8.44 8.99
C VAL A 57 0.95 9.36 10.20
N ALA A 58 0.77 10.65 10.01
CA ALA A 58 0.63 11.62 11.08
C ALA A 58 -0.71 12.36 10.97
N SER A 59 -1.40 12.50 12.11
CA SER A 59 -2.63 13.27 12.23
C SER A 59 -2.56 14.18 13.45
N SER A 60 -3.12 15.39 13.37
CA SER A 60 -3.27 16.31 14.50
C SER A 60 -4.64 16.19 15.19
N ASP A 61 -5.56 15.42 14.60
CA ASP A 61 -6.97 15.38 15.00
C ASP A 61 -7.31 14.21 15.95
N ILE A 62 -6.32 13.44 16.45
CA ILE A 62 -6.55 12.38 17.44
C ILE A 62 -6.38 12.97 18.84
N SER A 63 -7.36 12.77 19.71
CA SER A 63 -7.20 13.10 21.13
C SER A 63 -6.24 12.09 21.79
N MET A 64 -5.23 12.58 22.51
CA MET A 64 -4.18 11.76 23.13
C MET A 64 -4.69 10.71 24.13
N ASN A 65 -5.93 10.85 24.61
CA ASN A 65 -6.53 9.98 25.65
C ASN A 65 -7.44 8.88 25.07
N VAL A 66 -7.40 8.64 23.76
CA VAL A 66 -8.31 7.67 23.12
C VAL A 66 -7.70 6.28 23.18
N SER A 67 -8.45 5.32 23.73
CA SER A 67 -8.07 3.90 23.76
C SER A 67 -7.75 3.36 22.35
N ARG A 68 -6.84 2.39 22.26
CA ARG A 68 -6.48 1.71 21.01
C ARG A 68 -7.69 1.11 20.29
N GLU A 69 -8.71 0.68 21.03
CA GLU A 69 -9.97 0.15 20.51
C GLU A 69 -10.84 1.23 19.84
N LEU A 70 -10.95 2.40 20.48
CA LEU A 70 -11.70 3.53 19.97
C LEU A 70 -11.06 4.12 18.70
N ILE A 71 -9.73 4.02 18.57
CA ILE A 71 -8.99 4.44 17.37
C ILE A 71 -9.37 3.58 16.16
N GLN A 72 -9.57 2.27 16.32
CA GLN A 72 -9.93 1.37 15.22
C GLN A 72 -11.30 1.71 14.60
N GLY A 73 -12.25 2.18 15.41
CA GLY A 73 -13.58 2.61 14.95
C GLY A 73 -13.66 4.08 14.49
N SER A 74 -12.58 4.85 14.63
CA SER A 74 -12.60 6.29 14.39
C SER A 74 -12.79 6.66 12.91
N SER A 75 -13.38 7.83 12.65
CA SER A 75 -13.49 8.41 11.31
C SER A 75 -12.13 8.61 10.64
N LEU A 76 -11.07 8.80 11.43
CA LEU A 76 -9.71 8.87 10.93
C LEU A 76 -9.24 7.54 10.34
N MET A 77 -9.50 6.42 11.03
CA MET A 77 -9.10 5.10 10.54
C MET A 77 -9.80 4.75 9.21
N LYS A 78 -11.08 5.10 9.09
CA LYS A 78 -11.83 4.99 7.83
C LYS A 78 -11.20 5.83 6.71
N LEU A 79 -10.76 7.04 7.03
CA LEU A 79 -10.08 7.91 6.07
C LEU A 79 -8.71 7.33 5.67
N VAL A 80 -7.90 6.85 6.61
CA VAL A 80 -6.61 6.20 6.34
C VAL A 80 -6.81 4.97 5.44
N LYS A 81 -7.78 4.11 5.76
CA LYS A 81 -8.12 2.92 4.96
C LYS A 81 -8.47 3.25 3.51
N LYS A 82 -9.08 4.42 3.25
CA LYS A 82 -9.39 4.88 1.89
C LYS A 82 -8.22 5.58 1.20
N THR A 83 -7.53 6.48 1.91
CA THR A 83 -6.51 7.36 1.33
C THR A 83 -5.20 6.62 1.07
N LEU A 84 -4.81 5.71 1.96
CA LEU A 84 -3.51 5.03 1.91
C LEU A 84 -3.35 4.14 0.66
N PRO A 85 -4.30 3.24 0.31
CA PRO A 85 -4.23 2.46 -0.93
C PRO A 85 -4.17 3.33 -2.17
N GLN A 86 -4.94 4.43 -2.19
CA GLN A 86 -5.00 5.33 -3.35
C GLN A 86 -3.69 6.09 -3.56
N LYS A 87 -3.03 6.53 -2.49
CA LYS A 87 -1.71 7.17 -2.58
C LYS A 87 -0.62 6.21 -3.02
N VAL A 88 -0.65 4.96 -2.56
CA VAL A 88 0.30 3.94 -3.01
C VAL A 88 0.12 3.63 -4.49
N LEU A 89 -1.12 3.51 -4.95
CA LEU A 89 -1.42 3.31 -6.37
C LEU A 89 -0.93 4.49 -7.23
N ASP A 90 -1.13 5.74 -6.79
CA ASP A 90 -0.59 6.92 -7.47
C ASP A 90 0.95 6.89 -7.56
N MET A 91 1.63 6.42 -6.50
CA MET A 91 3.09 6.24 -6.50
C MET A 91 3.54 5.18 -7.51
N ILE A 92 2.84 4.04 -7.57
CA ILE A 92 3.13 2.96 -8.53
C ILE A 92 2.90 3.45 -9.96
N ASN A 93 1.83 4.20 -10.21
CA ASN A 93 1.56 4.78 -11.52
C ASN A 93 2.64 5.77 -11.94
N LYS A 94 3.11 6.63 -11.03
CA LYS A 94 4.25 7.52 -11.31
C LYS A 94 5.53 6.75 -11.60
N LEU A 95 5.79 5.66 -10.86
CA LEU A 95 6.92 4.78 -11.11
C LEU A 95 6.85 4.11 -12.49
N SER A 96 5.63 3.81 -12.96
CA SER A 96 5.41 3.17 -14.26
C SER A 96 5.81 4.02 -15.48
N ASN A 97 6.01 5.33 -15.28
CA ASN A 97 6.54 6.23 -16.31
C ASN A 97 8.04 6.01 -16.58
N ASP A 98 8.76 5.40 -15.64
CA ASP A 98 10.19 5.08 -15.76
C ASP A 98 10.34 3.57 -15.92
N GLN A 99 10.53 3.12 -17.16
CA GLN A 99 10.49 1.71 -17.52
C GLN A 99 11.57 0.88 -16.82
N GLU A 100 12.78 1.42 -16.63
CA GLU A 100 13.89 0.72 -15.97
C GLU A 100 13.61 0.52 -14.47
N LYS A 101 13.19 1.60 -13.78
CA LYS A 101 12.84 1.50 -12.36
C LYS A 101 11.62 0.62 -12.15
N TYR A 102 10.65 0.70 -13.06
CA TYR A 102 9.45 -0.11 -12.99
C TYR A 102 9.73 -1.59 -13.21
N SER A 103 10.62 -1.95 -14.13
CA SER A 103 11.01 -3.35 -14.34
C SER A 103 11.65 -3.93 -13.09
N SER A 104 12.56 -3.20 -12.45
CA SER A 104 13.17 -3.61 -11.18
C SER A 104 12.12 -3.79 -10.07
N PHE A 105 11.18 -2.86 -9.96
CA PHE A 105 10.06 -2.95 -9.01
C PHE A 105 9.14 -4.14 -9.31
N TYR A 106 8.81 -4.38 -10.57
CA TYR A 106 7.90 -5.45 -10.97
C TYR A 106 8.50 -6.84 -10.71
N ASN A 107 9.82 -6.99 -10.88
CA ASN A 107 10.51 -8.23 -10.55
C ASN A 107 10.43 -8.57 -9.06
N GLU A 108 10.51 -7.55 -8.18
CA GLU A 108 10.48 -7.73 -6.73
C GLU A 108 9.05 -7.83 -6.15
N PHE A 109 8.13 -6.99 -6.63
CA PHE A 109 6.80 -6.79 -6.05
C PHE A 109 5.65 -7.20 -6.97
N GLY A 110 5.92 -7.81 -8.13
CA GLY A 110 4.91 -8.24 -9.08
C GLY A 110 3.88 -9.21 -8.48
N ASN A 111 4.28 -10.04 -7.51
CA ASN A 111 3.36 -10.93 -6.80
C ASN A 111 2.39 -10.15 -5.88
N CYS A 112 2.85 -9.09 -5.23
CA CYS A 112 1.97 -8.20 -4.44
C CYS A 112 0.95 -7.49 -5.34
N LEU A 113 1.34 -7.06 -6.54
CA LEU A 113 0.40 -6.45 -7.49
C LEU A 113 -0.66 -7.43 -7.99
N LYS A 114 -0.29 -8.69 -8.23
CA LYS A 114 -1.25 -9.76 -8.58
C LYS A 114 -2.25 -9.99 -7.45
N LEU A 115 -1.77 -10.01 -6.20
CA LEU A 115 -2.64 -10.08 -5.03
C LEU A 115 -3.58 -8.87 -4.94
N ALA A 116 -3.09 -7.66 -5.24
CA ALA A 116 -3.90 -6.45 -5.27
C ALA A 116 -5.08 -6.55 -6.26
N VAL A 117 -4.86 -7.15 -7.43
CA VAL A 117 -5.95 -7.39 -8.40
C VAL A 117 -6.96 -8.43 -7.89
N MET A 118 -6.52 -9.43 -7.12
CA MET A 118 -7.39 -10.44 -6.52
C MET A 118 -8.24 -9.88 -5.39
N GLU A 119 -7.66 -9.03 -4.53
CA GLU A 119 -8.35 -8.41 -3.40
C GLU A 119 -9.24 -7.22 -3.79
N ALA A 120 -8.95 -6.56 -4.91
CA ALA A 120 -9.73 -5.44 -5.39
C ALA A 120 -11.14 -5.88 -5.86
N GLN A 121 -12.14 -5.71 -5.00
CA GLN A 121 -13.55 -5.84 -5.37
C GLN A 121 -13.99 -4.64 -6.24
N ASP A 122 -14.63 -4.93 -7.37
CA ASP A 122 -15.23 -4.02 -8.34
C ASP A 122 -14.40 -2.82 -8.81
N ASN A 123 -14.31 -1.73 -8.04
CA ASN A 123 -14.02 -0.39 -8.58
C ASN A 123 -12.65 0.25 -8.25
N PRO A 124 -11.60 -0.55 -7.97
CA PRO A 124 -10.24 -0.15 -8.31
C PRO A 124 -9.47 -1.20 -9.12
N ARG A 125 -10.10 -2.33 -9.48
CA ARG A 125 -9.43 -3.45 -10.16
C ARG A 125 -8.78 -3.02 -11.48
N GLU A 126 -9.48 -2.24 -12.30
CA GLU A 126 -8.95 -1.75 -13.58
C GLU A 126 -7.65 -0.94 -13.42
N LYS A 127 -7.54 -0.16 -12.34
CA LYS A 127 -6.35 0.64 -12.08
C LYS A 127 -5.15 -0.25 -11.73
N PHE A 128 -5.38 -1.33 -10.98
CA PHE A 128 -4.34 -2.31 -10.67
C PHE A 128 -3.98 -3.16 -11.89
N VAL A 129 -4.95 -3.53 -12.74
CA VAL A 129 -4.69 -4.30 -13.97
C VAL A 129 -3.71 -3.55 -14.90
N ASN A 130 -3.81 -2.22 -14.97
CA ASN A 130 -2.88 -1.39 -15.75
C ASN A 130 -1.42 -1.42 -15.23
N THR A 131 -1.23 -1.78 -13.97
CA THR A 131 0.11 -1.95 -13.37
C THR A 131 0.72 -3.32 -13.69
N LEU A 132 -0.05 -4.28 -14.20
CA LEU A 132 0.50 -5.60 -14.52
C LEU A 132 1.34 -5.55 -15.81
N ARG A 133 2.35 -6.44 -15.87
CA ARG A 133 3.23 -6.65 -17.02
C ARG A 133 3.28 -8.13 -17.35
N TYR A 134 3.21 -8.45 -18.63
CA TYR A 134 3.10 -9.81 -19.14
C TYR A 134 4.20 -10.09 -20.13
N SER A 135 4.82 -11.25 -19.99
CA SER A 135 5.73 -11.76 -21.01
C SER A 135 4.92 -12.19 -22.23
N THR A 136 5.33 -11.72 -23.40
CA THR A 136 4.71 -12.06 -24.68
C THR A 136 5.70 -12.81 -25.57
N ASN A 137 5.19 -13.46 -26.61
CA ASN A 137 6.01 -14.15 -27.62
C ASN A 137 7.05 -13.26 -28.32
N LYS A 138 6.92 -11.93 -28.23
CA LYS A 138 7.87 -10.93 -28.75
C LYS A 138 8.93 -10.50 -27.73
N ASN A 139 9.08 -11.21 -26.60
CA ASN A 139 10.07 -10.99 -25.54
C ASN A 139 9.95 -9.66 -24.76
N GLU A 140 8.88 -8.88 -24.93
CA GLU A 140 8.67 -7.66 -24.15
C GLU A 140 7.64 -7.88 -23.03
N ASN A 141 8.04 -7.52 -21.80
CA ASN A 141 7.14 -7.37 -20.65
C ASN A 141 6.26 -6.14 -20.85
N ILE A 142 5.13 -6.31 -21.53
CA ILE A 142 4.22 -5.21 -21.88
C ILE A 142 3.02 -5.13 -20.92
N SER A 143 2.45 -3.93 -20.80
CA SER A 143 1.19 -3.72 -20.10
C SER A 143 0.01 -4.16 -20.97
N PHE A 144 -1.14 -4.47 -20.35
CA PHE A 144 -2.37 -4.77 -21.10
C PHE A 144 -2.80 -3.65 -22.06
N LYS A 145 -2.49 -2.39 -21.75
CA LYS A 145 -2.80 -1.26 -22.64
C LYS A 145 -1.93 -1.22 -23.91
N LYS A 146 -0.75 -1.83 -23.88
CA LYS A 146 0.21 -1.86 -24.99
C LYS A 146 0.07 -3.13 -25.84
N TYR A 147 -0.54 -4.18 -25.30
CA TYR A 147 -0.86 -5.41 -26.03
C TYR A 147 -1.92 -5.12 -27.11
#